data_AF-A0A4R4VLF1-F1
#
_entry.id   AF-A0A4R4VLF1-F1
#
_cell.length_a   1.000
_cell.length_b   1.000
_cell.length_c   1.000
_cell.angle_alpha   90.00
_cell.angle_beta   90.00
_cell.angle_gamma   90.00
#
_symmetry.space_group_name_H-M   'P 1'
#
loop_
_entity.id
_entity.type
_entity.pdbx_description
1 polymer ?
#
loop_
_entity_poly.entity_id
_entity_poly.type
_entity_poly.pdbx_seq_one_letter_code
_entity_poly.pdbx_strand_id
1 'polypeptide(L)' 'MTSEVAALAVLLRKTQWLLDDVAYEVAAGRMDEIDLGQVAGVLEGVAKLLRSQGELPTLATDAKHGS' A
#
# COMPACT_ATOMS: atom_id res chain seq x y z
N MET A 1 10.01 2.05 16.46
CA MET A 1 9.14 1.71 15.31
C MET A 1 8.43 0.41 15.63
N THR A 2 7.11 0.36 15.53
CA THR A 2 6.36 -0.89 15.71
C THR A 2 6.61 -1.80 14.51
N SER A 3 6.54 -3.12 14.72
CA SER A 3 6.75 -4.10 13.65
C SER A 3 5.77 -3.94 12.48
N GLU A 4 4.58 -3.41 12.74
CA GLU A 4 3.53 -3.16 11.75
C GLU A 4 3.89 -2.01 10.81
N VAL A 5 4.46 -0.91 11.33
CA VAL A 5 4.90 0.24 10.50
C VAL A 5 6.04 -0.18 9.57
N ALA A 6 6.96 -1.01 10.06
CA ALA A 6 8.04 -1.55 9.22
C ALA A 6 7.50 -2.49 8.12
N ALA A 7 6.54 -3.36 8.46
CA ALA A 7 5.88 -4.23 7.50
C ALA A 7 5.13 -3.44 6.41
N LEU A 8 4.43 -2.37 6.82
CA LEU A 8 3.75 -1.48 5.89
C LEU A 8 4.73 -0.77 4.95
N ALA A 9 5.85 -0.26 5.47
CA ALA A 9 6.88 0.37 4.64
C ALA A 9 7.47 -0.60 3.61
N VAL A 10 7.71 -1.86 4.00
CA VAL A 10 8.17 -2.91 3.07
C VAL A 10 7.12 -3.22 2.01
N LEU A 11 5.85 -3.34 2.39
CA LEU A 11 4.76 -3.59 1.44
C LEU A 11 4.66 -2.44 0.42
N LEU A 12 4.65 -1.19 0.89
CA LEU A 12 4.59 -0.02 0.02
C LEU A 12 5.76 0.01 -0.97
N ARG A 13 6.97 -0.35 -0.51
CA ARG A 13 8.13 -0.43 -1.39
C ARG A 13 7.99 -1.51 -2.46
N LYS A 14 7.43 -2.67 -2.12
CA LYS A 14 7.16 -3.73 -3.10
C LYS A 14 6.11 -3.32 -4.13
N THR A 15 5.04 -2.64 -3.67
CA THR A 15 4.01 -2.11 -4.56
C THR A 15 4.57 -1.07 -5.52
N GLN A 16 5.49 -0.22 -5.05
CA GLN A 16 6.21 0.72 -5.91
C GLN A 16 6.96 -0.01 -7.03
N TRP A 17 7.74 -1.04 -6.70
CA TRP A 17 8.48 -1.81 -7.72
C TRP A 17 7.56 -2.48 -8.74
N LEU A 18 6.43 -3.05 -8.29
CA LEU A 18 5.43 -3.61 -9.21
C LEU A 18 4.91 -2.55 -10.20
N LEU A 19 4.63 -1.34 -9.73
CA LEU A 19 4.16 -0.25 -10.59
C LEU A 19 5.25 0.24 -11.55
N ASP A 20 6.50 0.29 -11.10
CA ASP A 20 7.64 0.65 -11.94
C ASP A 20 7.82 -0.39 -13.08
N ASP A 21 7.71 -1.69 -12.78
CA ASP A 21 7.78 -2.76 -13.78
C ASP A 21 6.63 -2.66 -14.79
N VAL A 22 5.39 -2.47 -14.31
CA VAL A 22 4.23 -2.31 -15.19
C VAL A 22 4.38 -1.09 -16.10
N ALA A 23 4.83 0.05 -15.55
CA ALA A 23 5.06 1.26 -16.34
C ALA A 23 6.14 1.06 -17.40
N TYR A 24 7.21 0.34 -17.07
CA TYR A 24 8.27 -0.02 -18.01
C TYR A 24 7.74 -0.87 -19.17
N GLU A 25 6.99 -1.94 -18.87
CA GLU A 25 6.42 -2.84 -19.87
C GLU A 25 5.39 -2.14 -20.77
N VAL A 26 4.54 -1.29 -20.19
CA VAL A 26 3.59 -0.45 -20.95
C VAL A 26 4.34 0.51 -21.89
N ALA A 27 5.38 1.18 -21.40
CA ALA A 27 6.19 2.10 -22.23
C ALA A 27 6.90 1.37 -23.37
N ALA A 28 7.22 0.09 -23.19
CA ALA A 28 7.80 -0.76 -24.21
C ALA A 28 6.78 -1.37 -25.19
N GLY A 29 5.49 -1.08 -25.02
CA GLY A 29 4.42 -1.58 -25.88
C GLY A 29 4.02 -3.04 -25.62
N ARG A 30 4.47 -3.65 -24.51
CA ARG A 30 4.21 -5.04 -24.12
C ARG A 30 3.08 -5.16 -23.10
N MET A 31 2.05 -4.31 -23.22
CA MET A 31 0.93 -4.26 -22.27
C MET A 31 0.13 -5.57 -22.23
N ASP A 32 0.08 -6.29 -23.36
CA ASP A 32 -0.57 -7.59 -23.50
C ASP A 32 0.17 -8.74 -22.79
N GLU A 33 1.45 -8.55 -22.46
CA GLU A 33 2.24 -9.49 -21.66
C GLU A 33 1.99 -9.32 -20.14
N ILE A 34 1.28 -8.25 -19.75
CA ILE A 34 0.98 -7.94 -18.34
C ILE A 34 -0.43 -8.43 -18.00
N ASP A 35 -0.55 -9.24 -16.94
CA ASP A 35 -1.86 -9.49 -16.34
C ASP A 35 -2.30 -8.27 -15.50
N LEU A 36 -2.89 -7.29 -16.17
CA LEU A 36 -3.41 -6.07 -15.53
C LEU A 36 -4.53 -6.38 -14.51
N GLY A 37 -5.25 -7.49 -14.66
CA GLY A 37 -6.27 -7.92 -13.71
C GLY A 37 -5.65 -8.36 -12.38
N GLN A 38 -4.58 -9.15 -12.45
CA GLN A 38 -3.80 -9.53 -11.27
C GLN A 38 -3.17 -8.29 -10.59
N VAL A 39 -2.58 -7.38 -11.37
CA VAL A 39 -2.01 -6.13 -10.85
C VAL A 39 -3.07 -5.31 -10.11
N ALA A 40 -4.24 -5.11 -10.72
CA ALA A 40 -5.35 -4.39 -10.08
C ALA A 40 -5.78 -5.04 -8.76
N GLY A 41 -5.89 -6.38 -8.73
CA GLY A 41 -6.22 -7.12 -7.50
C GLY A 41 -5.23 -6.91 -6.37
N VAL A 42 -3.92 -6.87 -6.68
CA VAL A 42 -2.87 -6.56 -5.70
C VAL A 42 -3.03 -5.13 -5.17
N LEU A 43 -3.25 -4.16 -6.06
CA LEU A 43 -3.42 -2.75 -5.68
C LEU A 43 -4.66 -2.54 -4.81
N GLU A 44 -5.76 -3.22 -5.10
CA GLU A 44 -6.95 -3.20 -4.25
C GLU A 44 -6.68 -3.75 -2.85
N GLY A 45 -5.90 -4.84 -2.74
CA GLY A 45 -5.49 -5.39 -1.45
C GLY A 45 -4.68 -4.40 -0.62
N VAL A 46 -3.71 -3.74 -1.25
CA VAL A 46 -2.90 -2.68 -0.61
C VAL A 46 -3.78 -1.50 -0.17
N ALA A 47 -4.71 -1.06 -1.02
CA ALA A 47 -5.64 0.03 -0.69
C ALA A 47 -6.54 -0.32 0.51
N LYS A 48 -7.08 -1.55 0.57
CA LYS A 48 -7.85 -2.03 1.72
C LYS A 48 -7.03 -2.02 3.00
N LEU A 49 -5.79 -2.49 2.96
CA LEU A 49 -4.89 -2.48 4.11
C LEU A 49 -4.62 -1.05 4.61
N LEU A 50 -4.31 -0.12 3.70
CA LEU A 50 -4.05 1.28 4.05
C LEU A 50 -5.23 1.94 4.74
N ARG A 51 -6.46 1.70 4.26
CA ARG A 51 -7.68 2.21 4.92
C ARG A 51 -7.82 1.63 6.33
N SER A 52 -7.62 0.32 6.49
CA SER A 52 -7.72 -0.32 7.81
C SER A 52 -6.71 0.24 8.84
N GLN A 53 -5.53 0.65 8.38
CA GLN A 53 -4.49 1.26 9.24
C GLN A 53 -4.77 2.74 9.52
N GLY A 54 -5.41 3.47 8.58
CA GLY A 54 -5.83 4.86 8.76
C GLY A 54 -7.10 5.03 9.59
N GLU A 55 -7.91 3.97 9.70
CA GLU A 55 -9.13 3.92 10.52
C GLU A 55 -8.87 3.50 11.98
N LEU A 56 -7.64 3.12 12.35
CA LEU A 56 -7.26 2.97 13.76
C LEU A 56 -7.43 4.34 14.43
N PRO A 57 -8.38 4.51 15.35
CA PRO A 57 -8.54 5.78 16.04
C PRO A 57 -7.25 6.07 16.78
N THR A 58 -6.75 7.30 16.64
CA THR A 58 -5.67 7.88 17.42
C THR A 58 -6.09 7.96 18.90
N LEU A 59 -6.24 6.81 19.57
CA LEU A 59 -6.70 6.68 20.96
C LEU A 59 -5.61 7.04 21.99
N ALA A 60 -4.66 7.91 21.64
CA ALA A 60 -3.53 8.23 22.52
C ALA A 60 -3.24 9.72 22.73
N THR A 61 -4.07 10.65 22.21
CA THR A 61 -3.78 12.10 22.35
C THR A 61 -4.75 12.85 23.27
N ASP A 62 -5.96 12.35 23.54
CA ASP A 62 -6.97 13.13 24.29
C ASP A 62 -7.17 12.71 25.76
N ALA A 63 -6.29 11.87 26.32
CA ALA A 63 -6.43 11.37 27.69
C ALA A 63 -5.54 12.06 28.73
N LYS A 64 -5.26 13.38 28.64
CA LYS A 64 -4.79 14.20 29.78
C LYS A 64 -5.00 15.70 29.53
N HIS A 65 -6.19 16.23 29.80
CA HIS A 65 -6.39 17.57 30.37
C HIS A 65 -7.81 17.62 30.95
N GLY A 66 -7.95 17.04 32.14
CA GLY A 66 -9.21 16.97 32.87
C GLY A 66 -8.96 16.57 34.31
N SER A 67 -8.34 17.46 35.09
CA SER A 67 -8.41 17.53 36.55
C SER A 67 -7.95 18.91 36.99
#